data_AF-A0A2M7AZB0-F1
#
_entry.id   AF-A0A2M7AZB0-F1
#
_cell.length_a   1.000
_cell.length_b   1.000
_cell.length_c   1.000
_cell.angle_alpha   90.00
_cell.angle_beta   90.00
_cell.angle_gamma   90.00
#
_symmetry.space_group_name_H-M   'P 1'
#
loop_
_entity.id
_entity.type
_entity.pdbx_description
1 polymer ?
#
loop_
_entity_poly.entity_id
_entity_poly.type
_entity_poly.pdbx_seq_one_letter_code
_entity_poly.pdbx_strand_id
1 'polypeptide(L)'
;QILFHSVSKVPTIGASGAIAGIMGAYIILYPRTKVLCLVPIFFFFRIMRLPAFLFLGVWIMWQLFASAVSFQGSTNIAFFAHIGGFFVGLL
;
A
#
# COMPACT_ATOMS: atom_id res chain seq x y z
N GLN A 1 24.14 3.12 -5.18
CA GLN A 1 22.85 2.47 -5.45
C GLN A 1 22.92 0.97 -5.05
N ILE A 2 22.85 0.50 -3.80
CA ILE A 2 22.52 1.15 -2.50
C ILE A 2 21.21 1.94 -2.61
N LEU A 3 20.27 1.46 -3.41
CA LEU A 3 19.40 2.41 -4.11
C LEU A 3 18.40 3.12 -3.22
N PHE A 4 17.89 2.49 -2.16
CA PHE A 4 16.91 3.17 -1.33
C PHE A 4 16.98 2.96 0.18
N HIS A 5 17.79 2.03 0.74
CA HIS A 5 18.06 2.00 2.19
C HIS A 5 19.15 0.96 2.52
N SER A 6 20.44 1.34 2.46
CA SER A 6 21.54 0.45 2.90
C SER A 6 22.23 0.91 4.18
N VAL A 7 21.73 1.99 4.81
CA VAL A 7 22.21 2.50 6.10
C VAL A 7 21.05 2.55 7.12
N SER A 8 20.12 1.58 7.06
CA SER A 8 19.18 1.41 8.17
C SER A 8 19.87 0.60 9.26
N LYS A 9 20.05 1.19 10.45
CA LYS A 9 20.48 0.46 11.66
C LYS A 9 19.36 -0.41 12.24
N VAL A 10 18.15 -0.35 11.66
CA VAL A 10 16.99 -1.13 12.05
C VAL A 10 16.72 -2.16 10.95
N PRO A 11 16.90 -3.48 11.21
CA PRO A 11 16.59 -4.51 10.25
C PRO A 11 15.09 -4.55 10.02
N THR A 12 14.63 -4.12 8.85
CA THR A 12 13.25 -4.29 8.42
C THR A 12 13.15 -5.60 7.64
N ILE A 13 12.45 -6.59 8.20
CA ILE A 13 12.03 -7.75 7.42
C ILE A 13 11.00 -7.26 6.41
N GLY A 14 11.25 -7.48 5.11
CA GLY A 14 10.41 -7.03 3.99
C GLY A 14 8.99 -7.64 3.92
N ALA A 15 8.46 -8.15 5.03
CA ALA A 15 7.15 -8.80 5.11
C ALA A 15 6.02 -7.91 4.58
N SER A 16 6.05 -6.60 4.82
CA SER A 16 5.02 -5.69 4.33
C SER A 16 5.02 -5.55 2.80
N GLY A 17 6.17 -5.72 2.14
CA GLY A 17 6.24 -5.75 0.67
C GLY A 17 5.61 -7.03 0.11
N ALA A 18 5.84 -8.18 0.76
CA ALA A 18 5.19 -9.43 0.39
C ALA A 18 3.66 -9.35 0.56
N ILE A 19 3.18 -8.73 1.64
CA ILE A 19 1.74 -8.48 1.85
C ILE A 19 1.19 -7.60 0.72
N ALA A 20 1.91 -6.54 0.32
CA ALA A 20 1.52 -5.71 -0.82
C ALA A 20 1.41 -6.54 -2.12
N GLY A 21 2.31 -7.51 -2.33
CA GLY A 21 2.19 -8.46 -3.44
C GLY A 21 0.95 -9.34 -3.37
N ILE A 22 0.59 -9.84 -2.19
CA ILE A 22 -0.66 -10.58 -2.02
C ILE A 22 -1.87 -9.69 -2.33
N MET A 23 -1.84 -8.41 -1.95
CA MET A 23 -2.90 -7.44 -2.27
C MET A 23 -2.99 -7.18 -3.79
N GLY A 24 -1.85 -7.13 -4.48
CA GLY A 24 -1.80 -7.07 -5.95
C GLY A 24 -2.45 -8.29 -6.59
N ALA A 25 -2.09 -9.50 -6.16
CA ALA A 25 -2.73 -10.72 -6.69
C ALA A 25 -4.24 -10.75 -6.38
N TYR A 26 -4.62 -10.28 -5.18
CA TYR A 26 -6.00 -10.26 -4.74
C TYR A 26 -6.91 -9.37 -5.61
N ILE A 27 -6.44 -8.23 -6.11
CA ILE A 27 -7.27 -7.36 -6.96
C ILE A 27 -7.55 -8.01 -8.33
N ILE A 28 -6.60 -8.80 -8.85
CA ILE A 28 -6.75 -9.54 -10.12
C ILE A 28 -7.71 -10.72 -9.93
N LEU A 29 -7.52 -11.50 -8.87
CA LEU A 29 -8.32 -12.70 -8.61
C LEU A 29 -9.74 -12.36 -8.12
N TYR A 30 -9.90 -11.29 -7.34
CA TYR A 30 -11.12 -10.97 -6.61
C TYR A 30 -11.55 -9.49 -6.71
N PRO A 31 -11.62 -8.89 -7.91
CA PRO A 31 -11.83 -7.44 -8.07
C PRO A 31 -13.15 -6.93 -7.48
N ARG A 32 -14.20 -7.77 -7.47
CA ARG A 32 -15.56 -7.42 -7.02
C ARG A 32 -15.85 -7.84 -5.58
N THR A 33 -14.93 -8.52 -4.90
CA THR A 33 -15.14 -8.92 -3.50
C THR A 33 -15.21 -7.70 -2.61
N LYS A 34 -16.15 -7.70 -1.68
CA LYS A 34 -16.40 -6.54 -0.82
C LYS A 34 -15.57 -6.62 0.45
N VAL A 35 -14.80 -5.57 0.73
CA VAL A 35 -14.02 -5.37 1.95
C VAL A 35 -14.80 -4.44 2.88
N LEU A 36 -14.96 -4.85 4.14
CA LEU A 36 -15.52 -3.97 5.17
C LEU A 36 -14.44 -2.96 5.58
N CYS A 37 -14.71 -1.67 5.35
CA CYS A 37 -13.76 -0.61 5.63
C CYS A 37 -14.42 0.56 6.35
N LEU A 38 -13.62 1.27 7.15
CA LEU A 38 -13.99 2.56 7.73
C LEU A 38 -13.72 3.64 6.68
N VAL A 39 -14.78 4.29 6.21
CA VAL A 39 -14.72 5.35 5.19
C VAL A 39 -14.94 6.70 5.86
N PRO A 40 -13.95 7.61 5.84
CA PRO A 40 -14.17 9.00 6.26
C PRO A 40 -14.97 9.73 5.16
N ILE A 41 -16.13 10.26 5.53
CA ILE A 41 -17.00 11.08 4.68
C ILE A 41 -17.12 12.45 5.36
N PHE A 42 -16.26 13.38 4.95
CA PHE A 42 -16.09 14.70 5.59
C PHE A 42 -15.81 14.57 7.09
N PHE A 43 -16.77 14.93 7.94
CA PHE A 43 -16.67 14.89 9.40
C PHE A 43 -17.22 13.58 10.02
N PHE A 44 -17.79 12.69 9.21
CA PHE A 44 -18.39 11.44 9.69
C PHE A 44 -17.56 10.22 9.28
N PHE A 45 -17.42 9.26 10.18
CA PHE A 45 -16.84 7.95 9.86
C PHE A 45 -17.94 6.93 9.66
N ARG A 46 -17.95 6.25 8.49
CA ARG A 46 -18.93 5.22 8.17
C ARG A 46 -18.26 3.90 7.88
N ILE A 47 -18.71 2.85 8.57
CA ILE A 47 -18.32 1.48 8.23
C ILE A 47 -19.18 1.03 7.05
N MET A 48 -18.56 0.72 5.93
CA MET A 48 -19.26 0.23 4.74
C MET A 48 -18.42 -0.78 3.95
N ARG A 49 -19.09 -1.50 3.04
CA ARG A 49 -18.48 -2.54 2.22
C ARG A 49 -18.12 -1.98 0.84
N LEU A 50 -16.83 -1.81 0.56
CA LEU A 50 -16.34 -1.33 -0.75
C LEU A 50 -15.79 -2.51 -1.57
N PRO A 51 -15.92 -2.47 -2.91
CA PRO A 51 -15.27 -3.46 -3.76
C PRO A 51 -13.74 -3.37 -3.62
N ALA A 52 -13.06 -4.52 -3.67
CA ALA A 52 -11.63 -4.64 -3.44
C ALA A 52 -10.82 -3.72 -4.38
N PHE A 53 -11.23 -3.60 -5.64
CA PHE A 53 -10.53 -2.73 -6.59
C PHE A 53 -10.53 -1.27 -6.17
N LEU A 54 -11.61 -0.78 -5.56
CA LEU A 54 -11.70 0.61 -5.11
C LEU A 54 -10.85 0.82 -3.87
N PHE A 55 -10.96 -0.10 -2.90
CA PHE A 55 -10.20 -0.02 -1.66
C PHE A 55 -8.69 -0.08 -1.92
N LEU A 56 -8.24 -1.07 -2.70
CA LEU A 56 -6.83 -1.26 -3.04
C LEU A 56 -6.32 -0.20 -4.01
N GLY A 57 -7.17 0.29 -4.92
CA GLY A 57 -6.85 1.40 -5.81
C GLY A 57 -6.55 2.69 -5.04
N VAL A 58 -7.42 3.06 -4.08
CA VAL A 58 -7.16 4.21 -3.20
C VAL A 58 -5.90 4.00 -2.38
N TRP A 59 -5.69 2.79 -1.85
CA TRP A 59 -4.50 2.46 -1.07
C TRP A 59 -3.21 2.64 -1.89
N ILE A 60 -3.10 2.10 -3.10
CA ILE A 60 -1.87 2.24 -3.91
C ILE A 60 -1.64 3.69 -4.35
N MET A 61 -2.70 4.46 -4.61
CA MET A 61 -2.58 5.90 -4.87
C MET A 61 -2.03 6.66 -3.66
N TRP A 62 -2.49 6.30 -2.45
CA TRP A 62 -1.92 6.84 -1.22
C TRP A 62 -0.44 6.50 -1.06
N GLN A 63 -0.03 5.28 -1.39
CA GLN A 63 1.39 4.88 -1.33
C GLN A 63 2.27 5.69 -2.27
N LEU A 64 1.80 6.00 -3.48
CA LEU A 64 2.50 6.86 -4.43
C LEU A 64 2.61 8.30 -3.92
N PHE A 65 1.50 8.86 -3.41
CA PHE A 65 1.48 10.20 -2.83
C PHE A 65 2.40 10.31 -1.60
N ALA A 66 2.28 9.37 -0.66
CA ALA A 66 3.10 9.33 0.54
C ALA A 66 4.58 9.12 0.20
N SER A 67 4.90 8.30 -0.81
CA SER A 67 6.26 8.18 -1.34
C SER A 67 6.78 9.52 -1.85
N ALA A 68 5.98 10.29 -2.60
CA ALA A 68 6.37 11.59 -3.12
C ALA A 68 6.62 12.64 -2.01
N VAL A 69 5.76 12.68 -0.99
CA VAL A 69 5.91 13.61 0.15
C VAL A 69 7.04 13.19 1.08
N SER A 70 7.30 11.88 1.21
CA SER A 70 8.38 11.32 2.04
C SER A 70 9.79 11.71 1.58
N PHE A 71 9.97 12.25 0.37
CA PHE A 71 11.26 12.78 -0.06
C PHE A 71 11.71 14.03 0.74
N GLN A 72 10.78 14.71 1.41
CA GLN A 72 11.06 15.96 2.15
C GLN A 72 11.24 15.75 3.66
N GLY A 73 11.13 14.52 4.17
CA GLY A 73 11.30 14.20 5.59
C GLY A 73 11.69 12.75 5.83
N SER A 74 12.37 12.47 6.95
CA SER A 74 12.78 11.11 7.31
C SER A 74 11.57 10.28 7.76
N THR A 75 11.24 9.22 7.00
CA THR A 75 10.18 8.25 7.36
C THR A 75 10.78 6.85 7.47
N ASN A 76 10.21 6.03 8.36
CA ASN A 76 10.60 4.62 8.52
C ASN A 76 9.77 3.66 7.63
N ILE A 77 8.98 4.18 6.69
CA ILE A 77 8.10 3.40 5.83
C ILE A 77 8.76 3.19 4.47
N ALA A 78 8.93 1.93 4.08
CA ALA A 78 9.50 1.55 2.79
C ALA A 78 8.44 1.58 1.66
N PHE A 79 7.95 2.77 1.30
CA PHE A 79 6.88 2.93 0.30
C PHE A 79 7.19 2.26 -1.05
N PHE A 80 8.44 2.35 -1.53
CA PHE A 80 8.86 1.68 -2.76
C PHE A 80 8.76 0.15 -2.69
N ALA A 81 8.96 -0.45 -1.51
CA ALA A 81 8.79 -1.89 -1.32
C ALA A 81 7.30 -2.29 -1.40
N HIS A 82 6.39 -1.44 -0.92
CA HIS A 82 4.94 -1.66 -1.06
C HIS A 82 4.48 -1.51 -2.51
N ILE A 83 4.94 -0.45 -3.20
CA ILE A 83 4.61 -0.21 -4.60
C ILE A 83 5.12 -1.36 -5.46
N GLY A 84 6.41 -1.70 -5.36
CA GLY A 84 7.01 -2.80 -6.12
C GLY A 84 6.34 -4.14 -5.82
N GLY A 85 6.09 -4.44 -4.54
CA GLY A 85 5.36 -5.64 -4.14
C GLY A 85 3.99 -5.73 -4.80
N PHE A 86 3.18 -4.66 -4.71
CA PHE A 86 1.85 -4.60 -5.30
C PHE A 86 1.86 -4.88 -6.81
N PHE A 87 2.74 -4.21 -7.57
CA PHE A 87 2.82 -4.42 -9.02
C PHE A 87 3.33 -5.80 -9.41
N VAL A 88 4.27 -6.37 -8.65
CA VAL A 88 4.69 -7.78 -8.86
C VAL A 88 3.52 -8.73 -8.65
N GLY A 89 2.65 -8.46 -7.67
CA GLY A 89 1.44 -9.24 -7.46
C GLY A 89 0.37 -9.09 -8.55
N LEU A 90 0.41 -8.03 -9.36
CA LEU A 90 -0.51 -7.85 -10.49
C LEU A 90 -0.14 -8.71 -11.71
N LEU A 91 1.12 -9.17 -11.78
CA LEU A 91 1.65 -10.02 -12.86
C LEU A 91 1.18 -11.47 -12.68
#